data_AF-A0A529NZX5-F1
#
_entry.id   AF-A0A529NZX5-F1
#
_cell.length_a   1.000
_cell.length_b   1.000
_cell.length_c   1.000
_cell.angle_alpha   90.00
_cell.angle_beta   90.00
_cell.angle_gamma   90.00
#
_symmetry.space_group_name_H-M   'P 1'
#
loop_
_entity.id
_entity.type
_entity.pdbx_description
1 polymer ?
#
loop_
_entity_poly.entity_id
_entity_poly.type
_entity_poly.pdbx_seq_one_letter_code
_entity_poly.pdbx_strand_id
1 'polypeptide(L)'
;YVRGCLIGDFSLEVVQESEPLRQHLVAMYREWLQPFSDCIAEAQAAGEIDSTFTPRDLAEFLLASWEGAILRMKVERSGEPLRRFKDITFATVFGPP
;
A
#
# COMPACT_ATOMS: atom_id res chain seq x y z
N TYR A 1 -0.41 -13.09 -12.49
CA TYR A 1 -1.74 -12.57 -12.88
C TYR A 1 -2.92 -13.34 -12.30
N VAL A 2 -2.70 -14.51 -11.67
CA VAL A 2 -3.79 -15.32 -11.07
C VAL A 2 -3.95 -15.10 -9.55
N ARG A 3 -2.91 -14.57 -8.88
CA ARG A 3 -2.95 -14.28 -7.44
C ARG A 3 -3.11 -12.77 -7.24
N GLY A 4 -4.17 -12.39 -6.54
CA GLY A 4 -4.48 -11.03 -6.10
C GLY A 4 -4.20 -10.82 -4.62
N CYS A 5 -4.70 -9.70 -4.07
CA CYS A 5 -4.78 -9.50 -2.63
C CYS A 5 -6.18 -9.93 -2.15
N LEU A 6 -6.23 -10.92 -1.25
CA LEU A 6 -7.51 -11.36 -0.65
C LEU A 6 -8.16 -10.23 0.16
N ILE A 7 -7.34 -9.43 0.86
CA ILE A 7 -7.80 -8.28 1.63
C ILE A 7 -8.45 -7.27 0.68
N GLY A 8 -7.76 -6.91 -0.41
CA GLY A 8 -8.29 -6.01 -1.43
C GLY A 8 -9.59 -6.51 -2.08
N ASP A 9 -9.71 -7.82 -2.32
CA ASP A 9 -10.95 -8.41 -2.87
C ASP A 9 -12.12 -8.30 -1.89
N PHE A 10 -11.91 -8.65 -0.62
CA PHE A 10 -12.94 -8.51 0.41
C PHE A 10 -13.32 -7.05 0.68
N SER A 11 -12.36 -6.13 0.57
CA SER A 11 -12.62 -4.69 0.67
C SER A 11 -13.56 -4.15 -0.40
N LEU A 12 -13.65 -4.82 -1.57
CA LEU A 12 -14.54 -4.42 -2.65
C LEU A 12 -15.90 -5.11 -2.58
N GLU A 13 -15.93 -6.40 -2.22
CA GLU A 13 -17.13 -7.23 -2.40
C GLU A 13 -17.96 -7.42 -1.12
N VAL A 14 -17.34 -7.42 0.06
CA VAL A 14 -17.97 -8.00 1.27
C VAL A 14 -18.17 -6.99 2.40
N VAL A 15 -17.53 -5.82 2.33
CA VAL A 15 -17.65 -4.78 3.37
C VAL A 15 -19.06 -4.19 3.51
N GLN A 16 -19.86 -4.19 2.45
CA GLN A 16 -21.24 -3.68 2.48
C GLN A 16 -22.21 -4.66 3.15
N GLU A 17 -21.86 -5.94 3.16
CA GLU A 17 -22.73 -7.04 3.60
C GLU A 17 -22.39 -7.53 5.03
N SER A 18 -21.21 -7.18 5.56
CA SER A 18 -20.75 -7.65 6.88
C SER A 18 -19.91 -6.61 7.64
N GLU A 19 -20.54 -5.93 8.60
CA GLU A 19 -19.85 -5.00 9.51
C GLU A 19 -18.73 -5.68 10.33
N PRO A 20 -18.90 -6.91 10.88
CA PRO A 20 -17.80 -7.59 11.58
C PRO A 20 -16.59 -7.85 10.68
N LEU A 21 -16.81 -8.21 9.41
CA LEU A 21 -15.72 -8.41 8.46
C LEU A 21 -15.05 -7.08 8.10
N ARG A 22 -15.84 -6.02 7.88
CA ARG A 22 -15.30 -4.67 7.64
C ARG A 22 -14.38 -4.22 8.78
N GLN A 23 -14.79 -4.45 10.03
CA GLN A 23 -13.96 -4.13 11.20
C GLN A 23 -12.68 -4.97 11.25
N HIS A 24 -12.74 -6.25 10.91
CA HIS A 24 -11.55 -7.09 10.79
C HIS A 24 -10.59 -6.59 9.72
N LEU A 25 -11.10 -6.21 8.54
CA LEU A 25 -10.26 -5.65 7.47
C LEU A 25 -9.58 -4.34 7.91
N VAL A 26 -10.28 -3.48 8.65
CA VAL A 26 -9.67 -2.26 9.22
C VAL A 26 -8.52 -2.61 10.17
N ALA A 27 -8.67 -3.63 11.01
CA ALA A 27 -7.60 -4.08 11.91
C ALA A 27 -6.41 -4.65 11.11
N MET A 28 -6.68 -5.50 10.12
CA MET A 28 -5.64 -6.07 9.26
C MET A 28 -4.84 -5.00 8.50
N TYR A 29 -5.51 -3.97 7.95
CA TYR A 29 -4.83 -2.86 7.30
C TYR A 29 -3.92 -2.11 8.28
N ARG A 30 -4.39 -1.85 9.50
CA ARG A 30 -3.55 -1.21 10.54
C ARG A 30 -2.32 -2.04 10.89
N GLU A 31 -2.46 -3.36 10.99
CA GLU A 31 -1.33 -4.27 11.24
C GLU A 31 -0.35 -4.29 10.08
N TRP A 32 -0.85 -4.29 8.83
CA TRP A 32 -0.01 -4.24 7.63
C TRP A 32 0.77 -2.93 7.50
N LEU A 33 0.21 -1.81 7.95
CA LEU A 33 0.85 -0.51 7.88
C LEU A 33 2.05 -0.37 8.83
N GLN A 34 2.04 -1.08 9.95
CA GLN A 34 3.07 -0.95 10.98
C GLN A 34 4.49 -1.21 10.46
N PRO A 35 4.80 -2.36 9.83
CA PRO A 35 6.16 -2.63 9.34
C PRO A 35 6.62 -1.64 8.27
N PHE A 36 5.72 -1.13 7.42
CA PHE A 36 6.08 -0.10 6.44
C PHE A 36 6.38 1.24 7.13
N SER A 37 5.56 1.63 8.11
CA SER A 37 5.76 2.87 8.87
C SER A 37 7.10 2.84 9.61
N ASP A 38 7.43 1.72 10.24
CA ASP A 38 8.68 1.55 10.98
C ASP A 38 9.90 1.63 10.05
N CYS A 39 9.85 0.93 8.91
CA CYS A 39 10.91 0.97 7.90
C CYS A 39 11.13 2.39 7.33
N ILE A 40 10.04 3.12 7.05
CA ILE A 40 10.13 4.50 6.57
C ILE A 40 10.71 5.42 7.65
N ALA A 41 10.35 5.22 8.92
CA ALA A 41 10.89 5.99 10.03
C ALA A 41 12.41 5.80 10.19
N GLU A 42 12.89 4.56 10.06
CA GLU A 42 14.32 4.25 10.06
C GLU A 42 15.05 4.96 8.91
N ALA A 43 14.49 4.90 7.69
CA ALA A 43 15.09 5.54 6.52
C ALA A 43 15.06 7.08 6.61
N GLN A 44 14.00 7.68 7.18
CA GLN A 44 13.97 9.11 7.47
C GLN A 44 15.02 9.50 8.52
N ALA A 45 15.21 8.70 9.57
CA ALA A 45 16.26 8.92 10.57
C ALA A 45 17.67 8.84 9.97
N ALA A 46 17.86 8.01 8.93
CA ALA A 46 19.10 7.91 8.16
C ALA A 46 19.28 9.01 7.09
N GLY A 47 18.26 9.84 6.84
CA GLY A 47 18.27 10.86 5.79
C GLY A 47 18.12 10.31 4.37
N GLU A 48 17.64 9.07 4.23
CA GLU A 48 17.44 8.40 2.94
C GLU A 48 16.08 8.72 2.30
N ILE A 49 15.12 9.18 3.12
CA ILE A 49 13.78 9.57 2.71
C ILE A 49 13.47 10.95 3.29
N ASP A 50 12.87 11.83 2.48
CA ASP A 50 12.42 13.15 2.92
C ASP A 50 11.40 13.07 4.09
N SER A 51 11.50 14.02 5.02
CA SER A 51 10.69 14.05 6.24
C SER A 51 9.54 15.06 6.20
N THR A 52 9.12 15.52 5.01
CA THR A 52 7.96 16.42 4.86
C THR A 52 6.66 15.75 5.31
N PHE A 53 6.54 14.43 5.11
CA PHE A 53 5.40 13.62 5.54
C PHE A 53 5.81 12.65 6.64
N THR A 54 4.85 12.29 7.49
CA THR A 54 5.11 11.31 8.56
C THR A 54 5.33 9.92 7.97
N PRO A 55 6.10 9.03 8.65
CA PRO A 55 6.28 7.66 8.18
C PRO A 55 4.96 6.92 7.97
N ARG A 56 3.98 7.20 8.84
CA ARG A 56 2.65 6.60 8.77
C ARG A 56 1.88 7.06 7.54
N ASP A 57 1.89 8.36 7.22
CA ASP A 57 1.19 8.87 6.03
C ASP A 57 1.82 8.33 4.75
N LEU A 58 3.14 8.19 4.71
CA LEU A 58 3.85 7.58 3.59
C LEU A 58 3.55 6.08 3.45
N ALA A 59 3.42 5.35 4.56
CA ALA A 59 3.01 3.95 4.55
C ALA A 59 1.56 3.77 4.04
N GLU A 60 0.63 4.63 4.47
CA GLU A 60 -0.76 4.65 3.98
C GLU A 60 -0.80 4.92 2.48
N PHE A 61 -0.03 5.91 2.00
CA PHE A 61 0.11 6.21 0.58
C PHE A 61 0.66 5.02 -0.22
N LEU A 62 1.72 4.37 0.28
CA LEU A 62 2.34 3.19 -0.33
C LEU A 62 1.31 2.07 -0.48
N LEU A 63 0.58 1.76 0.60
CA LEU A 63 -0.35 0.64 0.62
C LEU A 63 -1.58 0.88 -0.28
N ALA A 64 -2.16 2.08 -0.23
CA ALA A 64 -3.27 2.46 -1.10
C ALA A 64 -2.88 2.39 -2.59
N SER A 65 -1.68 2.90 -2.92
CA SER A 65 -1.15 2.87 -4.29
C SER A 65 -0.88 1.44 -4.77
N TRP A 66 -0.33 0.58 -3.90
CA TRP A 66 -0.09 -0.83 -4.18
C TRP A 66 -1.38 -1.61 -4.44
N GLU A 67 -2.40 -1.45 -3.58
CA GLU A 67 -3.70 -2.11 -3.78
C GLU A 67 -4.35 -1.66 -5.09
N GLY A 68 -4.32 -0.36 -5.41
CA GLY A 68 -4.78 0.15 -6.70
C GLY A 68 -4.05 -0.46 -7.90
N ALA A 69 -2.73 -0.65 -7.80
CA ALA A 69 -1.94 -1.30 -8.83
C ALA A 69 -2.27 -2.80 -8.97
N ILE A 70 -2.54 -3.52 -7.88
CA ILE A 70 -3.00 -4.91 -7.91
C ILE A 70 -4.35 -5.02 -8.63
N LEU A 71 -5.28 -4.12 -8.33
CA LEU A 71 -6.59 -4.08 -8.99
C LEU A 71 -6.44 -3.88 -10.50
N ARG A 72 -5.62 -2.91 -10.93
CA ARG A 72 -5.30 -2.67 -12.35
C ARG A 72 -4.59 -3.86 -13.00
N MET A 73 -3.67 -4.51 -12.30
CA MET A 73 -2.97 -5.70 -12.80
C MET A 73 -3.95 -6.82 -13.15
N LYS A 74 -5.01 -7.02 -12.34
CA LYS A 74 -6.06 -8.01 -12.62
C LYS A 74 -6.87 -7.66 -13.86
N VAL A 75 -7.32 -6.41 -13.97
CA VAL A 75 -8.13 -5.92 -15.11
C VAL A 75 -7.34 -6.02 -16.42
N GLU A 76 -6.08 -5.56 -16.41
CA GLU A 76 -5.22 -5.56 -17.59
C GLU A 76 -4.59 -6.92 -17.89
N ARG A 77 -4.67 -7.88 -16.96
CA ARG A 77 -3.95 -9.17 -17.00
C ARG A 77 -2.45 -9.00 -17.28
N SER A 78 -1.87 -7.92 -16.76
CA SER A 78 -0.50 -7.48 -17.04
C SER A 78 0.17 -6.95 -15.78
N GLY A 79 1.49 -7.15 -15.67
CA GLY A 79 2.29 -6.70 -14.52
C GLY A 79 2.72 -5.24 -14.63
N GLU A 80 2.38 -4.58 -15.75
CA GLU A 80 2.71 -3.18 -16.01
C GLU A 80 2.25 -2.22 -14.91
N PRO A 81 1.04 -2.34 -14.33
CA PRO A 81 0.61 -1.45 -13.25
C PRO A 81 1.53 -1.50 -12.01
N LEU A 82 1.97 -2.71 -11.62
CA LEU A 82 2.88 -2.89 -10.49
C LEU A 82 4.29 -2.37 -10.79
N ARG A 83 4.77 -2.57 -12.03
CA ARG A 83 6.05 -2.01 -12.48
C ARG A 83 6.02 -0.48 -12.39
N ARG A 84 5.01 0.15 -12.98
CA ARG A 84 4.85 1.61 -12.96
C ARG A 84 4.75 2.17 -11.56
N PHE A 85 3.97 1.53 -10.68
CA PHE A 85 3.90 1.89 -9.27
C PHE A 85 5.29 1.91 -8.65
N LYS A 86 6.04 0.80 -8.74
CA LYS A 86 7.38 0.69 -8.16
C LYS A 86 8.31 1.77 -8.72
N ASP A 87 8.34 1.93 -10.04
CA ASP A 87 9.27 2.86 -10.70
C ASP A 87 9.03 4.31 -10.27
N ILE A 88 7.77 4.74 -10.21
CA ILE A 88 7.42 6.11 -9.78
C ILE A 88 7.67 6.29 -8.28
N THR A 89 7.19 5.36 -7.45
CA THR A 89 7.25 5.47 -6.00
C THR A 89 8.69 5.60 -5.48
N PHE A 90 9.63 4.82 -6.00
CA PHE A 90 11.04 4.95 -5.62
C PHE A 90 11.76 6.12 -6.30
N ALA A 91 11.29 6.60 -7.45
CA ALA A 91 11.88 7.75 -8.13
C ALA A 91 11.43 9.10 -7.53
N THR A 92 10.26 9.17 -6.88
CA THR A 92 9.67 10.45 -6.46
C THR A 92 9.27 10.54 -4.99
N VAL A 93 8.93 9.44 -4.33
CA VAL A 93 8.36 9.46 -2.96
C VAL A 93 9.36 8.98 -1.93
N PHE A 94 10.13 7.94 -2.24
CA PHE A 94 11.14 7.36 -1.33
C PHE A 94 12.57 7.64 -1.81
N GLY A 95 12.79 8.88 -2.24
CA GLY A 95 14.13 9.39 -2.55
C GLY A 95 14.67 10.25 -1.40
N PRO A 96 15.99 10.51 -1.40
CA PRO A 96 16.57 11.47 -0.48
C PRO A 96 15.98 12.87 -0.70
N PRO A 97 15.99 13.73 0.33
CA PRO A 97 15.54 15.12 0.22
C PRO A 97 16.33 15.95 -0.80
#